data_AF-A0A8H8WNS1-F1
#
_entry.id   AF-A0A8H8WNS1-F1
#
_cell.length_a   1.000
_cell.length_b   1.000
_cell.length_c   1.000
_cell.angle_alpha   90.00
_cell.angle_beta   90.00
_cell.angle_gamma   90.00
#
_symmetry.space_group_name_H-M   'P 1'
#
loop_
_entity.id
_entity.type
_entity.pdbx_description
1 polymer ?
#
loop_
_entity_poly.entity_id
_entity_poly.type
_entity_poly.pdbx_seq_one_letter_code
_entity_poly.pdbx_strand_id
1 'polypeptide(L)'
;MSNSQTGGKPKHGNDAFFPGEMPRDEAGFPADDAQTPYVRHGLAGLRAAREVLPAAALLEALGPAGLRRLRAPGSLAVVVEVPSADWCQHVGSALRDIAPFVHVEVRDGSSKTQHKPSEGNDKVARLLSEGARVAGVSHAPERYLPETLVAAADLVVRIGPPSNRVVAEVIRAATGKRARRMPRAVAGSLNLDELTSQIRIGSTPRDCIARIRSIAEARSGIDPQLGEVPDLETLHGYGGPAMGWARDLVRDLDAWREGRLDWSAV
;
A
#
# COMPACT_ATOMS: atom_id res chain seq x y z
N MET A 1 -50.38 -29.95 -57.34
CA MET A 1 -49.50 -30.59 -56.33
C MET A 1 -48.63 -29.50 -55.70
N SER A 2 -49.07 -28.94 -54.58
CA SER A 2 -48.29 -28.01 -53.76
C SER A 2 -48.86 -28.07 -52.35
N ASN A 3 -48.01 -28.55 -51.43
CA ASN A 3 -48.23 -28.61 -49.99
C ASN A 3 -48.43 -27.19 -49.43
N SER A 4 -49.44 -26.90 -48.62
CA SER A 4 -49.71 -27.36 -47.24
C SER A 4 -48.82 -26.67 -46.20
N GLN A 5 -49.44 -25.75 -45.45
CA GLN A 5 -49.41 -25.53 -43.98
C GLN A 5 -49.57 -24.02 -43.68
N THR A 6 -50.75 -23.45 -43.39
CA THR A 6 -51.52 -23.46 -42.10
C THR A 6 -50.61 -23.40 -40.88
N GLY A 7 -50.68 -22.44 -39.94
CA GLY A 7 -51.64 -21.39 -39.61
C GLY A 7 -51.45 -21.05 -38.12
N GLY A 8 -51.86 -19.85 -37.68
CA GLY A 8 -52.06 -19.54 -36.26
C GLY A 8 -51.23 -18.36 -35.71
N LYS A 9 -51.82 -17.17 -35.75
CA LYS A 9 -51.46 -16.06 -34.83
C LYS A 9 -52.03 -16.34 -33.44
N PRO A 10 -51.28 -16.14 -32.34
CA PRO A 10 -51.88 -15.85 -31.05
C PRO A 10 -51.94 -14.33 -30.82
N LYS A 11 -53.00 -13.97 -30.10
CA LYS A 11 -53.48 -12.63 -29.76
C LYS A 11 -52.57 -11.97 -28.71
N HIS A 12 -52.53 -10.63 -28.73
CA HIS A 12 -52.01 -9.82 -27.62
C HIS A 12 -52.75 -10.17 -26.32
N GLY A 13 -52.08 -10.94 -25.46
CA GLY A 13 -52.40 -11.11 -24.05
C GLY A 13 -51.50 -10.17 -23.25
N ASN A 14 -52.14 -9.30 -22.48
CA ASN A 14 -51.53 -8.36 -21.57
C ASN A 14 -51.09 -9.12 -20.30
N ASP A 15 -49.91 -9.72 -20.32
CA ASP A 15 -49.32 -10.35 -19.14
C ASP A 15 -48.35 -9.37 -18.47
N ALA A 16 -48.73 -8.99 -17.25
CA ALA A 16 -47.95 -8.16 -16.36
C ALA A 16 -46.56 -8.76 -16.13
N PHE A 17 -45.53 -7.93 -16.33
CA PHE A 17 -44.16 -8.20 -15.89
C PHE A 17 -44.15 -8.22 -14.36
N PHE A 18 -44.25 -9.41 -13.76
CA PHE A 18 -43.99 -9.60 -12.34
C PHE A 18 -42.47 -9.60 -12.10
N PRO A 19 -41.94 -8.81 -11.16
CA PRO A 19 -40.52 -8.82 -10.81
C PRO A 19 -40.25 -10.02 -9.90
N GLY A 20 -40.04 -11.19 -10.50
CA GLY A 20 -39.67 -12.42 -9.81
C GLY A 20 -38.30 -12.90 -10.27
N GLU A 21 -37.32 -12.78 -9.38
CA GLU A 21 -35.99 -13.43 -9.43
C GLU A 21 -35.02 -12.94 -10.51
N MET A 22 -34.42 -11.78 -10.23
CA MET A 22 -33.02 -11.56 -10.57
C MET A 22 -32.18 -12.56 -9.76
N PRO A 23 -31.25 -13.33 -10.36
CA PRO A 23 -30.32 -14.15 -9.60
C PRO A 23 -29.50 -13.21 -8.73
N ARG A 24 -29.72 -13.30 -7.41
CA ARG A 24 -28.84 -12.67 -6.44
C ARG A 24 -27.47 -13.30 -6.65
N ASP A 25 -26.47 -12.50 -6.96
CA ASP A 25 -25.08 -12.88 -6.73
C ASP A 25 -24.97 -13.26 -5.25
N GLU A 26 -25.09 -14.55 -4.94
CA GLU A 26 -24.83 -15.15 -3.64
C GLU A 26 -23.33 -15.24 -3.37
N ALA A 27 -22.58 -14.19 -3.70
CA ALA A 27 -21.34 -13.89 -2.98
C ALA A 27 -21.75 -13.28 -1.64
N GLY A 28 -22.38 -14.10 -0.79
CA GLY A 28 -22.74 -13.73 0.57
C GLY A 28 -21.47 -13.27 1.27
N PHE A 29 -21.37 -11.96 1.52
CA PHE A 29 -20.55 -11.50 2.61
C PHE A 29 -21.01 -12.31 3.82
N PRO A 30 -20.11 -13.05 4.51
CA PRO A 30 -20.51 -13.82 5.68
C PRO A 30 -21.31 -12.88 6.58
N ALA A 31 -22.49 -13.34 7.01
CA ALA A 31 -23.28 -12.56 7.95
C ALA A 31 -22.35 -12.13 9.09
N ASP A 32 -22.40 -10.84 9.47
CA ASP A 32 -21.66 -10.28 10.61
C ASP A 32 -22.21 -10.85 11.93
N ASP A 33 -22.18 -12.17 12.07
CA ASP A 33 -22.45 -12.84 13.30
C ASP A 33 -21.24 -12.68 14.24
N ALA A 34 -21.51 -12.53 15.54
CA ALA A 34 -20.47 -12.33 16.54
C ALA A 34 -19.53 -13.54 16.71
N GLN A 35 -19.85 -14.68 16.08
CA GLN A 35 -19.08 -15.90 16.12
C GLN A 35 -18.11 -16.01 14.94
N THR A 36 -18.30 -15.21 13.89
CA THR A 36 -17.44 -15.20 12.72
C THR A 36 -16.02 -14.80 13.15
N PRO A 37 -14.97 -15.53 12.72
CA PRO A 37 -13.61 -15.31 13.20
C PRO A 37 -13.12 -13.86 13.07
N TYR A 38 -13.43 -13.15 11.97
CA TYR A 38 -12.99 -11.76 11.81
C TYR A 38 -13.68 -10.80 12.80
N VAL A 39 -14.96 -11.03 13.14
CA VAL A 39 -15.67 -10.24 14.16
C VAL A 39 -15.08 -10.48 15.53
N ARG A 40 -14.86 -11.75 15.91
CA ARG A 40 -14.22 -12.10 17.20
C ARG A 40 -12.82 -11.48 17.34
N HIS A 41 -12.05 -11.45 16.27
CA HIS A 41 -10.72 -10.84 16.30
C HIS A 41 -10.77 -9.31 16.46
N GLY A 42 -11.71 -8.64 15.78
CA GLY A 42 -11.95 -7.22 15.98
C GLY A 42 -12.33 -6.91 17.44
N LEU A 43 -13.21 -7.70 18.03
CA LEU A 43 -13.59 -7.59 19.45
C LEU A 43 -12.42 -7.84 20.41
N ALA A 44 -11.46 -8.68 20.02
CA ALA A 44 -10.22 -8.90 20.77
C ALA A 44 -9.18 -7.77 20.59
N GLY A 45 -9.50 -6.71 19.86
CA GLY A 45 -8.61 -5.58 19.59
C GLY A 45 -7.51 -5.86 18.57
N LEU A 46 -7.62 -6.98 17.83
CA LEU A 46 -6.71 -7.27 16.73
C LEU A 46 -7.10 -6.43 15.52
N ARG A 47 -6.10 -5.89 14.82
CA ARG A 47 -6.31 -5.00 13.67
C ARG A 47 -5.73 -5.61 12.41
N ALA A 48 -6.38 -5.36 11.28
CA ALA A 48 -5.92 -5.88 10.00
C ALA A 48 -4.60 -5.24 9.59
N ALA A 49 -3.70 -6.04 9.00
CA ALA A 49 -2.42 -5.52 8.54
C ALA A 49 -2.58 -4.39 7.52
N ARG A 50 -3.60 -4.48 6.66
CA ARG A 50 -3.94 -3.47 5.65
C ARG A 50 -4.31 -2.11 6.24
N GLU A 51 -4.85 -2.08 7.45
CA GLU A 51 -5.19 -0.84 8.16
C GLU A 51 -3.98 -0.26 8.89
N VAL A 52 -3.18 -1.14 9.53
CA VAL A 52 -2.09 -0.71 10.42
C VAL A 52 -0.83 -0.34 9.65
N LEU A 53 -0.50 -1.07 8.60
CA LEU A 53 0.76 -0.91 7.87
C LEU A 53 0.93 0.49 7.25
N PRO A 54 -0.04 1.05 6.52
CA PRO A 54 0.08 2.39 5.92
C PRO A 54 0.28 3.48 6.96
N ALA A 55 -0.48 3.42 8.07
CA ALA A 55 -0.35 4.36 9.17
C ALA A 55 1.02 4.23 9.86
N ALA A 56 1.47 3.01 10.17
CA ALA A 56 2.75 2.78 10.82
C ALA A 56 3.93 3.25 9.93
N ALA A 57 3.88 2.97 8.63
CA ALA A 57 4.89 3.43 7.67
C ALA A 57 4.90 4.97 7.54
N LEU A 58 3.73 5.60 7.47
CA LEU A 58 3.62 7.07 7.45
C LEU A 58 4.17 7.70 8.73
N LEU A 59 3.86 7.14 9.90
CA LEU A 59 4.37 7.62 11.19
C LEU A 59 5.90 7.48 11.30
N GLU A 60 6.45 6.36 10.80
CA GLU A 60 7.90 6.16 10.74
C GLU A 60 8.56 7.21 9.83
N ALA A 61 8.02 7.42 8.62
CA ALA A 61 8.56 8.37 7.65
C ALA A 61 8.45 9.85 8.12
N LEU A 62 7.36 10.21 8.81
CA LEU A 62 7.19 11.54 9.39
C LEU A 62 8.17 11.82 10.53
N GLY A 63 8.43 10.80 11.35
CA GLY A 63 9.15 10.93 12.60
C GLY A 63 8.54 11.96 13.57
N PRO A 64 9.22 12.26 14.70
CA PRO A 64 8.71 13.20 15.70
C PRO A 64 8.60 14.65 15.18
N ALA A 65 9.51 15.07 14.31
CA ALA A 65 9.54 16.43 13.78
C ALA A 65 8.40 16.67 12.78
N GLY A 66 8.19 15.76 11.82
CA GLY A 66 7.08 15.82 10.89
C GLY A 66 5.73 15.77 11.60
N LEU A 67 5.59 14.92 12.63
CA LEU A 67 4.38 14.88 13.45
C LEU A 67 4.11 16.17 14.22
N ARG A 68 5.14 16.82 14.77
CA ARG A 68 4.97 18.14 15.39
C ARG A 68 4.52 19.18 14.38
N ARG A 69 5.07 19.15 13.15
CA ARG A 69 4.66 20.06 12.07
C ARG A 69 3.21 19.81 11.63
N LEU A 70 2.81 18.55 11.50
CA LEU A 70 1.42 18.18 11.21
C LEU A 70 0.45 18.59 12.32
N ARG A 71 0.88 18.62 13.58
CA ARG A 71 0.01 19.04 14.70
C ARG A 71 0.03 20.55 14.94
N ALA A 72 0.99 21.27 14.36
CA ALA A 72 1.06 22.71 14.51
C ALA A 72 -0.16 23.38 13.85
N PRO A 73 -0.73 24.43 14.49
CA PRO A 73 -1.82 25.19 13.91
C PRO A 73 -1.37 25.97 12.67
N GLY A 74 -2.31 26.32 11.82
CA GLY A 74 -2.08 27.12 10.61
C GLY A 74 -2.26 26.34 9.31
N SER A 75 -2.03 27.05 8.21
CA SER A 75 -2.01 26.50 6.85
C SER A 75 -0.84 25.55 6.68
N LEU A 76 -1.05 24.48 5.92
CA LEU A 76 -0.01 23.50 5.64
C LEU A 76 -0.31 22.78 4.32
N ALA A 77 0.67 22.77 3.42
CA ALA A 77 0.70 21.93 2.24
C ALA A 77 1.61 20.72 2.48
N VAL A 78 1.07 19.51 2.39
CA VAL A 78 1.83 18.26 2.59
C VAL A 78 1.81 17.43 1.33
N VAL A 79 2.98 16.94 0.91
CA VAL A 79 3.10 15.94 -0.16
C VAL A 79 3.66 14.67 0.42
N VAL A 80 2.97 13.56 0.18
CA VAL A 80 3.40 12.22 0.58
C VAL A 80 3.68 11.38 -0.66
N GLU A 81 4.93 11.01 -0.81
CA GLU A 81 5.40 10.08 -1.82
C GLU A 81 5.34 8.66 -1.25
N VAL A 82 4.63 7.75 -1.93
CA VAL A 82 4.46 6.36 -1.51
C VAL A 82 5.20 5.39 -2.45
N PRO A 83 5.55 4.16 -2.00
CA PRO A 83 6.35 3.24 -2.82
C PRO A 83 5.68 2.84 -4.15
N SER A 84 4.35 2.69 -4.14
CA SER A 84 3.59 2.20 -5.30
C SER A 84 2.13 2.65 -5.24
N ALA A 85 1.43 2.53 -6.37
CA ALA A 85 0.06 3.03 -6.56
C ALA A 85 -0.95 2.46 -5.54
N ASP A 86 -0.81 1.18 -5.18
CA ASP A 86 -1.65 0.46 -4.20
C ASP A 86 -1.60 1.07 -2.78
N TRP A 87 -0.57 1.85 -2.44
CA TRP A 87 -0.48 2.56 -1.16
C TRP A 87 -1.30 3.84 -1.09
N CYS A 88 -1.60 4.47 -2.23
CA CYS A 88 -2.07 5.85 -2.28
C CYS A 88 -3.36 6.05 -1.46
N GLN A 89 -4.36 5.18 -1.65
CA GLN A 89 -5.65 5.29 -0.95
C GLN A 89 -5.51 5.03 0.56
N HIS A 90 -4.73 4.03 0.95
CA HIS A 90 -4.58 3.69 2.37
C HIS A 90 -3.78 4.72 3.15
N VAL A 91 -2.71 5.26 2.55
CA VAL A 91 -1.95 6.37 3.14
C VAL A 91 -2.79 7.64 3.18
N GLY A 92 -3.60 7.90 2.16
CA GLY A 92 -4.57 9.00 2.17
C GLY A 92 -5.58 8.91 3.31
N SER A 93 -6.07 7.70 3.62
CA SER A 93 -6.92 7.46 4.79
C SER A 93 -6.17 7.70 6.09
N ALA A 94 -5.00 7.09 6.26
CA ALA A 94 -4.18 7.25 7.47
C ALA A 94 -3.81 8.72 7.73
N LEU A 95 -3.56 9.50 6.68
CA LEU A 95 -3.22 10.91 6.80
C LEU A 95 -4.41 11.75 7.34
N ARG A 96 -5.64 11.42 6.91
CA ARG A 96 -6.87 12.05 7.44
C ARG A 96 -7.09 11.73 8.92
N ASP A 97 -6.70 10.53 9.35
CA ASP A 97 -6.84 10.11 10.76
C ASP A 97 -5.81 10.80 11.67
N ILE A 98 -4.63 11.16 11.14
CA ILE A 98 -3.53 11.77 11.92
C ILE A 98 -3.73 13.26 12.15
N ALA A 99 -4.25 13.99 11.15
CA ALA A 99 -4.41 15.44 11.21
C ALA A 99 -5.61 15.92 10.39
N PRO A 100 -6.28 17.03 10.81
CA PRO A 100 -7.40 17.58 10.07
C PRO A 100 -6.91 18.30 8.81
N PHE A 101 -7.20 17.72 7.65
CA PHE A 101 -7.01 18.34 6.34
C PHE A 101 -8.37 18.72 5.75
N VAL A 102 -8.45 19.90 5.15
CA VAL A 102 -9.65 20.33 4.43
C VAL A 102 -9.78 19.59 3.11
N HIS A 103 -8.65 19.29 2.48
CA HIS A 103 -8.61 18.52 1.23
C HIS A 103 -7.39 17.60 1.21
N VAL A 104 -7.60 16.34 0.84
CA VAL A 104 -6.54 15.35 0.62
C VAL A 104 -6.71 14.77 -0.77
N GLU A 105 -5.80 15.14 -1.65
CA GLU A 105 -5.73 14.71 -3.05
C GLU A 105 -4.97 13.38 -3.13
N VAL A 106 -5.66 12.30 -3.46
CA VAL A 106 -5.03 10.98 -3.64
C VAL A 106 -5.02 10.67 -5.12
N ARG A 107 -3.84 10.51 -5.72
CA ARG A 107 -3.70 10.23 -7.15
C ARG A 107 -2.70 9.10 -7.39
N ASP A 108 -3.22 7.99 -7.92
CA ASP A 108 -2.50 6.75 -8.16
C ASP A 108 -2.16 6.52 -9.64
N GLY A 109 -2.45 7.51 -10.51
CA GLY A 109 -2.23 7.42 -11.95
C GLY A 109 -3.26 6.60 -12.75
N SER A 110 -4.29 6.04 -12.10
CA SER A 110 -5.35 5.27 -12.79
C SER A 110 -6.20 6.11 -13.76
N SER A 111 -6.42 7.39 -13.44
CA SER A 111 -7.18 8.32 -14.28
C SER A 111 -6.27 9.19 -15.15
N LYS A 112 -6.29 8.97 -16.47
CA LYS A 112 -5.54 9.78 -17.44
C LYS A 112 -6.04 11.23 -17.56
N THR A 113 -7.28 11.50 -17.18
CA THR A 113 -7.86 12.84 -17.27
C THR A 113 -7.66 13.61 -15.98
N GLN A 114 -7.89 12.98 -14.82
CA GLN A 114 -7.86 13.66 -13.53
C GLN A 114 -6.49 13.61 -12.85
N HIS A 115 -5.68 12.56 -13.08
CA HIS A 115 -4.36 12.43 -12.46
C HIS A 115 -3.29 13.07 -13.34
N LYS A 116 -3.41 14.38 -13.54
CA LYS A 116 -2.47 15.19 -14.31
C LYS A 116 -2.02 16.41 -13.49
N PRO A 117 -0.77 16.86 -13.65
CA PRO A 117 -0.27 18.01 -12.89
C PRO A 117 -1.02 19.31 -13.18
N SER A 118 -1.60 19.44 -14.38
CA SER A 118 -2.44 20.57 -14.79
C SER A 118 -3.81 20.64 -14.09
N GLU A 119 -4.29 19.53 -13.53
CA GLU A 119 -5.65 19.45 -12.97
C GLU A 119 -5.66 19.73 -11.47
N GLY A 120 -6.66 20.48 -10.99
CA GLY A 120 -6.88 20.74 -9.56
C GLY A 120 -6.10 21.92 -8.97
N ASN A 121 -5.27 22.59 -9.79
CA ASN A 121 -4.44 23.73 -9.36
C ASN A 121 -5.25 24.89 -8.76
N ASP A 122 -6.37 25.26 -9.40
CA ASP A 122 -7.23 26.35 -8.91
C ASP A 122 -7.81 26.06 -7.52
N LYS A 123 -8.23 24.81 -7.29
CA LYS A 123 -8.77 24.37 -6.01
C LYS A 123 -7.70 24.42 -4.92
N VAL A 124 -6.50 23.91 -5.21
CA VAL A 124 -5.38 23.92 -4.27
C VAL A 124 -4.97 25.36 -3.95
N ALA A 125 -4.79 26.20 -4.96
CA ALA A 125 -4.42 27.61 -4.81
C ALA A 125 -5.41 28.36 -3.91
N ARG A 126 -6.71 28.17 -4.18
CA ARG A 126 -7.79 28.77 -3.38
C ARG A 126 -7.73 28.31 -1.92
N LEU A 127 -7.65 27.00 -1.67
CA LEU A 127 -7.67 26.47 -0.31
C LEU A 127 -6.45 26.96 0.49
N LEU A 128 -5.26 26.97 -0.13
CA LEU A 128 -4.06 27.45 0.53
C LEU A 128 -4.11 28.97 0.81
N SER A 129 -4.67 29.77 -0.10
CA SER A 129 -4.82 31.23 0.13
C SER A 129 -5.85 31.56 1.21
N GLU A 130 -6.84 30.69 1.43
CA GLU A 130 -7.78 30.74 2.56
C GLU A 130 -7.17 30.26 3.89
N GLY A 131 -5.88 29.87 3.90
CA GLY A 131 -5.18 29.39 5.09
C GLY A 131 -5.52 27.93 5.44
N ALA A 132 -6.13 27.17 4.52
CA ALA A 132 -6.50 25.80 4.75
C ALA A 132 -5.29 24.85 4.72
N ARG A 133 -5.55 23.61 5.16
CA ARG A 133 -4.58 22.52 5.15
C ARG A 133 -4.91 21.57 4.02
N VAL A 134 -3.96 21.38 3.12
CA VAL A 134 -4.10 20.54 1.93
C VAL A 134 -3.00 19.49 1.92
N ALA A 135 -3.36 18.26 1.57
CA ALA A 135 -2.38 17.20 1.38
C ALA A 135 -2.52 16.55 0.01
N GLY A 136 -1.41 16.02 -0.50
CA GLY A 136 -1.36 15.20 -1.70
C GLY A 136 -0.66 13.88 -1.42
N VAL A 137 -1.20 12.78 -1.93
CA VAL A 137 -0.60 11.45 -1.83
C VAL A 137 -0.48 10.84 -3.23
N SER A 138 0.72 10.44 -3.60
CA SER A 138 1.00 9.83 -4.90
C SER A 138 2.30 9.01 -4.84
N HIS A 139 2.43 8.00 -5.70
CA HIS A 139 3.70 7.28 -5.89
C HIS A 139 4.65 8.01 -6.85
N ALA A 140 4.16 9.02 -7.57
CA ALA A 140 4.96 9.94 -8.36
C ALA A 140 4.32 11.34 -8.28
N PRO A 141 4.60 12.11 -7.21
CA PRO A 141 4.01 13.42 -6.94
C PRO A 141 4.06 14.38 -8.13
N GLU A 142 5.23 14.58 -8.72
CA GLU A 142 5.44 15.50 -9.85
C GLU A 142 4.65 15.12 -11.11
N ARG A 143 4.34 13.84 -11.27
CA ARG A 143 3.63 13.33 -12.45
C ARG A 143 2.11 13.35 -12.30
N TYR A 144 1.61 13.22 -11.08
CA TYR A 144 0.18 12.99 -10.87
C TYR A 144 -0.49 14.07 -10.02
N LEU A 145 0.19 14.68 -9.04
CA LEU A 145 -0.41 15.70 -8.18
C LEU A 145 -0.45 17.07 -8.87
N PRO A 146 -1.38 17.96 -8.47
CA PRO A 146 -1.43 19.33 -8.97
C PRO A 146 -0.08 20.04 -8.78
N GLU A 147 0.44 20.71 -9.81
CA GLU A 147 1.72 21.43 -9.77
C GLU A 147 1.76 22.46 -8.65
N THR A 148 0.65 23.19 -8.44
CA THR A 148 0.53 24.17 -7.35
C THR A 148 0.73 23.52 -5.98
N LEU A 149 0.24 22.29 -5.79
CA LEU A 149 0.40 21.57 -4.52
C LEU A 149 1.85 21.15 -4.29
N VAL A 150 2.50 20.64 -5.33
CA VAL A 150 3.91 20.23 -5.26
C VAL A 150 4.82 21.43 -5.04
N ALA A 151 4.57 22.54 -5.75
CA ALA A 151 5.35 23.77 -5.63
C ALA A 151 5.16 24.46 -4.27
N ALA A 152 3.97 24.40 -3.69
CA ALA A 152 3.66 25.02 -2.40
C ALA A 152 3.93 24.11 -1.19
N ALA A 153 4.48 22.91 -1.37
CA ALA A 153 4.64 21.93 -0.31
C ALA A 153 5.56 22.43 0.83
N ASP A 154 5.00 22.58 2.03
CA ASP A 154 5.73 22.92 3.26
C ASP A 154 6.44 21.70 3.86
N LEU A 155 5.92 20.50 3.58
CA LEU A 155 6.42 19.23 4.07
C LEU A 155 6.30 18.17 2.99
N VAL A 156 7.43 17.58 2.61
CA VAL A 156 7.49 16.42 1.72
C VAL A 156 7.90 15.19 2.53
N VAL A 157 7.06 14.17 2.51
CA VAL A 157 7.26 12.91 3.23
C VAL A 157 7.45 11.80 2.22
N ARG A 158 8.56 11.07 2.30
CA ARG A 158 8.82 9.91 1.44
C ARG A 158 8.70 8.64 2.25
N ILE A 159 7.72 7.81 1.90
CA ILE A 159 7.55 6.48 2.49
C ILE A 159 8.37 5.51 1.64
N GLY A 160 9.45 5.00 2.21
CA GLY A 160 10.23 3.91 1.62
C GLY A 160 9.60 2.53 1.87
N PRO A 161 10.28 1.46 1.47
CA PRO A 161 9.88 0.11 1.83
C PRO A 161 9.73 -0.06 3.36
N PRO A 162 8.73 -0.79 3.85
CA PRO A 162 8.49 -0.90 5.30
C PRO A 162 9.69 -1.49 6.04
N SER A 163 10.12 -0.82 7.11
CA SER A 163 11.19 -1.34 7.96
C SER A 163 10.74 -2.59 8.72
N ASN A 164 11.70 -3.40 9.17
CA ASN A 164 11.40 -4.54 10.04
C ASN A 164 10.69 -4.13 11.33
N ARG A 165 10.90 -2.90 11.81
CA ARG A 165 10.22 -2.37 13.00
C ARG A 165 8.74 -2.18 12.71
N VAL A 166 8.40 -1.55 11.58
CA VAL A 166 7.01 -1.38 11.13
C VAL A 166 6.34 -2.74 10.92
N VAL A 167 7.00 -3.67 10.21
CA VAL A 167 6.45 -5.01 9.98
C VAL A 167 6.19 -5.75 11.31
N ALA A 168 7.13 -5.66 12.28
CA ALA A 168 6.95 -6.28 13.60
C ALA A 168 5.79 -5.67 14.38
N GLU A 169 5.56 -4.36 14.26
CA GLU A 169 4.41 -3.67 14.85
C GLU A 169 3.10 -4.14 14.24
N VAL A 170 3.04 -4.26 12.91
CA VAL A 170 1.86 -4.74 12.17
C VAL A 170 1.55 -6.19 12.55
N ILE A 171 2.57 -7.06 12.62
CA ILE A 171 2.41 -8.44 13.09
C ILE A 171 1.86 -8.46 14.53
N ARG A 172 2.35 -7.59 15.41
CA ARG A 172 1.83 -7.48 16.77
C ARG A 172 0.37 -7.05 16.80
N ALA A 173 -0.02 -6.10 15.95
CA ALA A 173 -1.40 -5.65 15.86
C ALA A 173 -2.36 -6.74 15.34
N ALA A 174 -1.91 -7.56 14.38
CA ALA A 174 -2.72 -8.63 13.82
C ALA A 174 -2.78 -9.90 14.69
N THR A 175 -1.72 -10.19 15.44
CA THR A 175 -1.59 -11.46 16.19
C THR A 175 -1.69 -11.30 17.72
N GLY A 176 -1.66 -10.06 18.21
CA GLY A 176 -1.56 -9.72 19.64
C GLY A 176 -0.19 -10.03 20.26
N LYS A 177 0.76 -10.62 19.51
CA LYS A 177 2.04 -11.14 20.02
C LYS A 177 3.22 -10.48 19.33
N ARG A 178 4.32 -10.28 20.07
CA ARG A 178 5.57 -9.72 19.51
C ARG A 178 6.33 -10.77 18.69
N ALA A 179 6.79 -10.39 17.50
CA ALA A 179 7.79 -11.13 16.76
C ALA A 179 9.15 -11.04 17.48
N ARG A 180 9.74 -12.18 17.86
CA ARG A 180 11.02 -12.21 18.60
C ARG A 180 12.26 -12.13 17.69
N ARG A 181 12.14 -12.60 16.45
CA ARG A 181 13.23 -12.61 15.45
C ARG A 181 12.65 -12.18 14.12
N MET A 182 13.17 -11.09 13.58
CA MET A 182 12.86 -10.62 12.22
C MET A 182 14.07 -10.92 11.32
N PRO A 183 13.89 -11.60 10.17
CA PRO A 183 14.95 -11.70 9.17
C PRO A 183 15.39 -10.32 8.65
N ARG A 184 16.54 -10.21 7.99
CA ARG A 184 16.98 -8.93 7.41
C ARG A 184 16.09 -8.55 6.21
N ALA A 185 15.64 -7.30 6.16
CA ALA A 185 14.92 -6.69 5.03
C ALA A 185 13.74 -7.50 4.44
N VAL A 186 12.83 -7.97 5.29
CA VAL A 186 11.78 -8.93 4.92
C VAL A 186 10.75 -8.38 3.92
N ALA A 187 10.54 -7.06 3.91
CA ALA A 187 9.49 -6.41 3.14
C ALA A 187 9.99 -5.60 1.93
N GLY A 188 11.31 -5.58 1.67
CA GLY A 188 11.90 -4.68 0.67
C GLY A 188 11.45 -4.93 -0.77
N SER A 189 11.00 -6.15 -1.08
CA SER A 189 10.62 -6.58 -2.42
C SER A 189 9.12 -6.81 -2.62
N LEU A 190 8.28 -6.54 -1.60
CA LEU A 190 6.85 -6.85 -1.63
C LEU A 190 6.02 -5.59 -1.74
N ASN A 191 4.95 -5.63 -2.54
CA ASN A 191 3.94 -4.56 -2.56
C ASN A 191 3.02 -4.62 -1.32
N LEU A 192 2.12 -3.66 -1.17
CA LEU A 192 1.27 -3.56 0.02
C LEU A 192 0.36 -4.79 0.16
N ASP A 193 -0.32 -5.18 -0.91
CA ASP A 193 -1.30 -6.26 -0.89
C ASP A 193 -0.62 -7.63 -0.68
N GLU A 194 0.56 -7.84 -1.25
CA GLU A 194 1.41 -9.01 -1.00
C GLU A 194 1.80 -9.11 0.47
N LEU A 195 2.34 -8.03 1.05
CA LEU A 195 2.80 -8.03 2.44
C LEU A 195 1.64 -8.22 3.42
N THR A 196 0.54 -7.50 3.22
CA THR A 196 -0.62 -7.51 4.12
C THR A 196 -1.37 -8.84 4.07
N SER A 197 -1.43 -9.51 2.92
CA SER A 197 -2.07 -10.83 2.79
C SER A 197 -1.33 -11.97 3.53
N GLN A 198 -0.03 -11.79 3.80
CA GLN A 198 0.75 -12.76 4.59
C GLN A 198 0.58 -12.57 6.11
N ILE A 199 0.22 -11.38 6.56
CA ILE A 199 -0.01 -11.04 7.97
C ILE A 199 -1.49 -11.22 8.30
N ARG A 200 -1.85 -12.46 8.64
CA ARG A 200 -3.24 -12.86 8.90
C ARG A 200 -3.61 -12.67 10.36
N ILE A 201 -4.77 -12.05 10.59
CA ILE A 201 -5.33 -11.88 11.93
C ILE A 201 -5.53 -13.26 12.60
N GLY A 202 -5.21 -13.33 13.89
CA GLY A 202 -5.39 -14.56 14.68
C GLY A 202 -4.33 -15.65 14.44
N SER A 203 -3.41 -15.46 13.48
CA SER A 203 -2.27 -16.36 13.29
C SER A 203 -1.11 -16.05 14.25
N THR A 204 -0.01 -16.82 14.19
CA THR A 204 1.16 -16.56 15.04
C THR A 204 2.20 -15.68 14.34
N PRO A 205 3.01 -14.89 15.08
CA PRO A 205 4.12 -14.14 14.49
C PRO A 205 5.07 -14.99 13.66
N ARG A 206 5.30 -16.25 14.07
CA ARG A 206 6.17 -17.19 13.34
C ARG A 206 5.58 -17.54 11.97
N ASP A 207 4.28 -17.79 11.90
CA ASP A 207 3.61 -18.15 10.64
C ASP A 207 3.57 -16.96 9.68
N CYS A 208 3.32 -15.75 10.20
CA CYS A 208 3.39 -14.52 9.39
C CYS A 208 4.77 -14.37 8.74
N ILE A 209 5.85 -14.48 9.53
CA ILE A 209 7.22 -14.33 9.03
C ILE A 209 7.56 -15.43 8.02
N ALA A 210 7.16 -16.68 8.28
CA ALA A 210 7.39 -17.79 7.35
C ALA A 210 6.71 -17.54 5.99
N ARG A 211 5.46 -17.05 5.99
CA ARG A 211 4.75 -16.68 4.76
C ARG A 211 5.41 -15.55 4.00
N ILE A 212 5.80 -14.47 4.70
CA ILE A 212 6.45 -13.33 4.06
C ILE A 212 7.79 -13.76 3.43
N ARG A 213 8.55 -14.61 4.15
CA ARG A 213 9.80 -15.17 3.63
C ARG A 213 9.57 -16.01 2.37
N SER A 214 8.57 -16.89 2.38
CA SER A 214 8.26 -17.75 1.24
C SER A 214 7.94 -16.97 -0.03
N ILE A 215 7.19 -15.86 0.07
CA ILE A 215 6.89 -15.02 -1.11
C ILE A 215 8.09 -14.17 -1.53
N ALA A 216 8.90 -13.69 -0.58
CA ALA A 216 10.12 -12.95 -0.89
C ALA A 216 11.13 -13.84 -1.65
N GLU A 217 11.34 -15.08 -1.19
CA GLU A 217 12.21 -16.06 -1.85
C GLU A 217 11.71 -16.38 -3.27
N ALA A 218 10.40 -16.58 -3.45
CA ALA A 218 9.81 -16.81 -4.76
C ALA A 218 10.00 -15.63 -5.73
N ARG A 219 9.98 -14.37 -5.26
CA ARG A 219 10.21 -13.19 -6.10
C ARG A 219 11.68 -12.94 -6.41
N SER A 220 12.60 -13.35 -5.54
CA SER A 220 14.04 -13.15 -5.76
C SER A 220 14.58 -13.95 -6.95
N GLY A 221 13.78 -14.83 -7.58
CA GLY A 221 14.21 -15.61 -8.74
C GLY A 221 15.39 -16.53 -8.43
N ILE A 222 15.70 -16.74 -7.15
CA ILE A 222 16.66 -17.71 -6.70
C ILE A 222 15.99 -19.05 -6.97
N ASP A 223 16.42 -19.70 -8.05
CA ASP A 223 16.15 -21.11 -8.28
C ASP A 223 16.32 -21.85 -6.94
N PRO A 224 15.34 -22.63 -6.47
CA PRO A 224 15.51 -23.45 -5.26
C PRO A 224 16.75 -24.36 -5.31
N GLN A 225 17.30 -24.63 -6.50
CA GLN A 225 18.57 -25.34 -6.70
C GLN A 225 19.83 -24.46 -6.54
N LEU A 226 19.73 -23.14 -6.46
CA LEU A 226 20.84 -22.21 -6.14
C LEU A 226 21.16 -22.15 -4.63
N GLY A 227 20.71 -23.12 -3.84
CA GLY A 227 21.12 -23.30 -2.44
C GLY A 227 22.63 -23.50 -2.23
N GLU A 228 23.41 -23.60 -3.31
CA GLU A 228 24.88 -23.69 -3.31
C GLU A 228 25.56 -22.50 -4.01
N VAL A 229 24.98 -21.29 -3.99
CA VAL A 229 25.75 -20.10 -4.40
C VAL A 229 26.56 -19.62 -3.19
N PRO A 230 27.89 -19.56 -3.28
CA PRO A 230 28.72 -19.02 -2.20
C PRO A 230 28.31 -17.58 -1.89
N ASP A 231 28.22 -17.24 -0.61
CA ASP A 231 28.12 -15.84 -0.18
C ASP A 231 29.22 -15.03 -0.87
N LEU A 232 28.95 -13.75 -1.16
CA LEU A 232 29.95 -12.85 -1.76
C LEU A 232 31.28 -12.96 -1.02
N GLU A 233 31.25 -12.97 0.32
CA GLU A 233 32.40 -13.14 1.22
C GLU A 233 33.21 -14.44 1.03
N THR A 234 32.56 -15.48 0.51
CA THR A 234 33.11 -16.82 0.29
C THR A 234 33.33 -17.14 -1.19
N LEU A 235 33.11 -16.16 -2.08
CA LEU A 235 33.31 -16.32 -3.51
C LEU A 235 34.80 -16.27 -3.84
N HIS A 236 35.39 -17.45 -4.07
CA HIS A 236 36.80 -17.59 -4.44
C HIS A 236 36.98 -17.33 -5.93
N GLY A 237 38.02 -16.59 -6.32
CA GLY A 237 38.36 -16.31 -7.73
C GLY A 237 38.05 -14.90 -8.23
N TYR A 238 37.31 -14.09 -7.46
CA TYR A 238 36.98 -12.69 -7.78
C TYR A 238 37.73 -11.67 -6.90
N GLY A 239 38.96 -11.98 -6.47
CA GLY A 239 39.75 -11.09 -5.59
C GLY A 239 40.08 -9.72 -6.22
N GLY A 240 40.39 -8.74 -5.37
CA GLY A 240 40.87 -7.42 -5.80
C GLY A 240 39.77 -6.35 -5.95
N PRO A 241 39.92 -5.39 -6.88
CA PRO A 241 39.03 -4.22 -6.99
C PRO A 241 37.54 -4.56 -7.22
N ALA A 242 37.25 -5.66 -7.93
CA ALA A 242 35.88 -6.10 -8.20
C ALA A 242 35.16 -6.56 -6.92
N MET A 243 35.85 -7.29 -6.04
CA MET A 243 35.31 -7.67 -4.73
C MET A 243 35.06 -6.46 -3.82
N GLY A 244 35.98 -5.48 -3.87
CA GLY A 244 35.82 -4.22 -3.15
C GLY A 244 34.57 -3.48 -3.60
N TRP A 245 34.44 -3.28 -4.92
CA TRP A 245 33.26 -2.66 -5.52
C TRP A 245 31.96 -3.38 -5.17
N ALA A 246 31.93 -4.72 -5.26
CA ALA A 246 30.73 -5.49 -4.96
C ALA A 246 30.30 -5.37 -3.47
N ARG A 247 31.27 -5.37 -2.55
CA ARG A 247 30.99 -5.16 -1.12
C ARG A 247 30.51 -3.74 -0.82
N ASP A 248 31.13 -2.75 -1.45
CA ASP A 248 30.71 -1.35 -1.33
C ASP A 248 29.28 -1.18 -1.86
N LEU A 249 28.96 -1.75 -3.03
CA LEU A 249 27.61 -1.74 -3.59
C LEU A 249 26.58 -2.38 -2.66
N VAL A 250 26.87 -3.54 -2.06
CA VAL A 250 25.95 -4.19 -1.11
C VAL A 250 25.70 -3.29 0.10
N ARG A 251 26.75 -2.68 0.66
CA ARG A 251 26.63 -1.74 1.79
C ARG A 251 25.79 -0.53 1.43
N ASP A 252 26.02 0.04 0.26
CA ASP A 252 25.37 1.27 -0.19
C ASP A 252 23.90 0.99 -0.53
N LEU A 253 23.59 -0.18 -1.09
CA LEU A 253 22.22 -0.66 -1.30
C LEU A 253 21.46 -0.89 0.02
N ASP A 254 22.11 -1.49 1.02
CA ASP A 254 21.52 -1.67 2.36
C ASP A 254 21.30 -0.32 3.04
N ALA A 255 22.22 0.63 2.90
CA ALA A 255 22.05 1.98 3.42
C ALA A 255 20.94 2.75 2.70
N TRP A 256 20.77 2.57 1.39
CA TRP A 256 19.66 3.12 0.63
C TRP A 256 18.32 2.52 1.06
N ARG A 257 18.25 1.19 1.22
CA ARG A 257 17.04 0.50 1.75
C ARG A 257 16.66 0.97 3.15
N GLU A 258 17.65 1.33 3.96
CA GLU A 258 17.45 1.89 5.29
C GLU A 258 17.19 3.42 5.28
N GLY A 259 17.12 4.04 4.11
CA GLY A 259 16.86 5.48 3.95
C GLY A 259 18.01 6.38 4.43
N ARG A 260 19.21 5.81 4.61
CA ARG A 260 20.43 6.52 5.04
C ARG A 260 21.26 7.07 3.88
N LEU A 261 21.01 6.58 2.67
CA LEU A 261 21.67 6.99 1.42
C LEU A 261 20.61 7.24 0.35
N ASP A 262 20.83 8.26 -0.49
CA ASP A 262 20.02 8.54 -1.68
C ASP A 262 20.46 7.60 -2.82
N TRP A 263 19.54 7.24 -3.73
CA TRP A 263 19.86 6.37 -4.87
C TRP A 263 20.96 6.95 -5.77
N SER A 264 21.02 8.27 -5.87
CA SER A 264 22.08 8.96 -6.63
C SER A 264 23.49 8.77 -6.07
N ALA A 265 23.62 8.23 -4.86
CA ALA A 265 24.88 7.98 -4.16
C ALA A 265 25.23 6.49 -4.04
N VAL A 266 24.44 5.60 -4.67
CA VAL A 266 24.68 4.16 -4.81
C VAL A 266 25.25 3.87 -6.20
#